data_AF-A0A9J7BVY9-F1
#
_entry.id   AF-A0A9J7BVY9-F1
#
_cell.length_a   1.000
_cell.length_b   1.000
_cell.length_c   1.000
_cell.angle_alpha   90.00
_cell.angle_beta   90.00
_cell.angle_gamma   90.00
#
_symmetry.space_group_name_H-M   'P 1'
#
loop_
_entity.id
_entity.type
_entity.pdbx_description
1 polymer ?
#
loop_
_entity_poly.entity_id
_entity_poly.type
_entity_poly.pdbx_seq_one_letter_code
_entity_poly.pdbx_strand_id
1 'polypeptide(L)'
;MKKWLILPAAALSIFCLLVWWVYGLWPIASISGNLAARWDTWHGHYEVQGYGLPVPWTPEYAATLHDRYGIQHRAVTGCIVNNWILDRTDAYNRVSDERIRAKFGRDVVREAAREAEQNWQRTHADASKR
;
A
#
# COMPACT_ATOMS: atom_id res chain seq x y z
N MET A 1 7.58 -55.87 -5.69
CA MET A 1 6.35 -55.30 -5.10
C MET A 1 6.67 -54.04 -4.30
N LYS A 2 6.99 -52.90 -4.95
CA LYS A 2 7.36 -51.64 -4.27
C LYS A 2 6.92 -50.35 -4.99
N LYS A 3 6.45 -50.46 -6.25
CA LYS A 3 6.02 -49.31 -7.07
C LYS A 3 4.73 -48.63 -6.57
N TRP A 4 3.89 -49.35 -5.83
CA TRP A 4 2.60 -48.85 -5.31
C TRP A 4 2.72 -47.85 -4.14
N LEU A 5 3.85 -47.81 -3.44
CA LEU A 5 4.12 -46.82 -2.37
C LEU A 5 4.78 -45.53 -2.89
N ILE A 6 5.36 -45.55 -4.09
CA ILE A 6 6.12 -44.42 -4.65
C ILE A 6 5.17 -43.39 -5.27
N LEU A 7 4.07 -43.84 -5.90
CA LEU A 7 3.06 -42.98 -6.52
C LEU A 7 2.37 -42.00 -5.54
N PRO A 8 1.87 -42.41 -4.36
CA PRO A 8 1.26 -41.48 -3.42
C PRO A 8 2.27 -40.52 -2.78
N ALA A 9 3.50 -40.98 -2.53
CA ALA A 9 4.57 -40.14 -1.99
C ALA A 9 5.04 -39.06 -2.98
N ALA A 10 5.12 -39.40 -4.27
CA ALA A 10 5.42 -38.45 -5.33
C ALA A 10 4.28 -37.43 -5.52
N ALA A 11 3.02 -37.87 -5.48
CA ALA A 11 1.86 -36.99 -5.57
C ALA A 11 1.78 -36.00 -4.38
N LEU A 12 2.06 -36.47 -3.17
CA LEU A 12 2.11 -35.62 -1.98
C LEU A 12 3.26 -34.60 -2.06
N SER A 13 4.44 -35.02 -2.54
CA SER A 13 5.59 -34.13 -2.71
C SER A 13 5.31 -33.04 -3.76
N ILE A 14 4.70 -33.40 -4.89
CA ILE A 14 4.27 -32.44 -5.92
C ILE A 14 3.23 -31.49 -5.34
N PHE A 15 2.25 -31.99 -4.59
CA PHE A 15 1.25 -31.15 -3.93
C PHE A 15 1.88 -30.17 -2.93
N CYS A 16 2.82 -30.62 -2.09
CA CYS A 16 3.56 -29.75 -1.18
C CYS A 16 4.39 -28.69 -1.92
N LEU A 17 5.01 -29.03 -3.05
CA LEU A 17 5.75 -28.07 -3.88
C LEU A 17 4.81 -27.05 -4.53
N LEU A 18 3.63 -27.46 -5.00
CA LEU A 18 2.62 -26.55 -5.53
C LEU A 18 2.07 -25.61 -4.45
N VAL A 19 1.81 -26.12 -3.25
CA VAL A 19 1.40 -25.31 -2.09
C VAL A 19 2.52 -24.35 -1.70
N TRP A 20 3.77 -24.81 -1.61
CA TRP A 20 4.90 -23.92 -1.32
C TRP A 20 5.13 -22.87 -2.42
N TRP A 21 4.92 -23.24 -3.69
CA TRP A 21 5.04 -22.30 -4.79
C TRP A 21 3.93 -21.24 -4.79
N VAL A 22 2.69 -21.65 -4.50
CA VAL A 22 1.53 -20.74 -4.45
C VAL A 22 1.55 -19.86 -3.19
N TYR A 23 1.88 -20.42 -2.02
CA TYR A 23 1.78 -19.72 -0.74
C TYR A 23 3.11 -19.19 -0.20
N GLY A 24 4.25 -19.79 -0.56
CA GLY A 24 5.57 -19.37 -0.09
C GLY A 24 6.05 -18.04 -0.65
N LEU A 25 5.51 -17.62 -1.82
CA LEU A 25 5.80 -16.32 -2.43
C LEU A 25 4.91 -15.18 -1.90
N TRP A 26 3.78 -15.50 -1.26
CA TRP A 26 2.87 -14.51 -0.67
C TRP A 26 3.53 -13.60 0.38
N PRO A 27 4.29 -14.11 1.38
CA PRO A 27 4.92 -13.24 2.38
C PRO A 27 5.99 -12.32 1.80
N ILE A 28 6.54 -12.61 0.61
CA ILE A 28 7.59 -11.81 0.00
C ILE A 28 7.10 -10.40 -0.33
N ALA A 29 5.85 -10.27 -0.81
CA ALA A 29 5.25 -8.96 -1.09
C ALA A 29 5.27 -8.07 0.15
N SER A 30 4.72 -8.58 1.27
CA SER A 30 4.68 -7.85 2.54
C SER A 30 6.07 -7.56 3.11
N ILE A 31 6.98 -8.54 3.12
CA ILE A 31 8.37 -8.35 3.59
C ILE A 31 9.05 -7.24 2.80
N SER A 32 8.88 -7.25 1.48
CA SER A 32 9.51 -6.28 0.59
C SER A 32 8.96 -4.85 0.78
N GLY A 33 7.65 -4.71 1.05
CA GLY A 33 7.02 -3.43 1.38
C GLY A 33 7.51 -2.86 2.73
N ASN A 34 7.53 -3.69 3.77
CA ASN A 34 8.04 -3.28 5.09
C ASN A 34 9.51 -2.83 5.01
N LEU A 35 10.36 -3.57 4.27
CA LEU A 35 11.78 -3.24 4.15
C LEU A 35 11.99 -1.91 3.41
N ALA A 36 11.27 -1.71 2.31
CA ALA A 36 11.32 -0.44 1.56
C ALA A 36 10.89 0.74 2.44
N ALA A 37 9.78 0.63 3.19
CA ALA A 37 9.34 1.71 4.08
C ALA A 37 10.34 1.99 5.21
N ARG A 38 10.97 0.95 5.78
CA ARG A 38 12.03 1.14 6.79
C ARG A 38 13.25 1.84 6.21
N TRP A 39 13.63 1.49 4.99
CA TRP A 39 14.75 2.12 4.28
C TRP A 39 14.46 3.61 4.02
N ASP A 40 13.29 3.92 3.47
CA ASP A 40 12.91 5.31 3.15
C ASP A 40 12.82 6.16 4.42
N THR A 41 12.12 5.67 5.45
CA THR A 41 11.97 6.40 6.72
C THR A 41 13.29 6.56 7.47
N TRP A 42 14.25 5.62 7.32
CA TRP A 42 15.59 5.75 7.88
C TRP A 42 16.40 6.87 7.20
N HIS A 43 16.18 7.10 5.90
CA HIS A 43 16.77 8.22 5.16
C HIS A 43 15.98 9.54 5.32
N GLY A 44 14.93 9.55 6.16
CA GLY A 44 14.07 10.72 6.35
C GLY A 44 13.10 10.99 5.18
N HIS A 45 12.96 10.03 4.26
CA HIS A 45 11.98 10.09 3.18
C HIS A 45 10.64 9.55 3.69
N TYR A 46 9.62 10.41 3.74
CA TYR A 46 8.27 10.04 4.14
C TYR A 46 7.38 10.01 2.90
N GLU A 47 6.80 8.85 2.61
CA GLU A 47 5.92 8.63 1.46
C GLU A 47 4.68 7.83 1.88
N VAL A 48 3.54 8.14 1.29
CA VAL A 48 2.32 7.34 1.38
C VAL A 48 1.98 6.85 -0.02
N GLN A 49 1.72 5.56 -0.15
CA GLN A 49 1.45 4.90 -1.42
C GLN A 49 -0.06 4.71 -1.61
N GLY A 50 -0.57 5.16 -2.74
CA GLY A 50 -1.95 4.95 -3.16
C GLY A 50 -2.05 3.94 -4.29
N TYR A 51 -3.16 3.21 -4.35
CA TYR A 51 -3.52 2.37 -5.50
C TYR A 51 -4.99 2.58 -5.86
N GLY A 52 -5.36 2.23 -7.10
CA GLY A 52 -6.72 2.36 -7.60
C GLY A 52 -6.94 3.65 -8.39
N LEU A 53 -8.21 3.90 -8.74
CA LEU A 53 -8.59 5.11 -9.46
C LEU A 53 -8.48 6.32 -8.51
N PRO A 54 -7.74 7.38 -8.87
CA PRO A 54 -7.62 8.55 -8.02
C PRO A 54 -8.97 9.25 -7.87
N VAL A 55 -9.29 9.61 -6.63
CA VAL A 55 -10.43 10.46 -6.31
C VAL A 55 -10.17 11.91 -6.78
N PRO A 56 -11.20 12.72 -7.08
CA PRO A 56 -11.03 14.07 -7.63
C PRO A 56 -10.16 15.01 -6.78
N TRP A 57 -10.16 14.82 -5.46
CA TRP A 57 -9.38 15.62 -4.51
C TRP A 57 -7.94 15.12 -4.28
N THR A 58 -7.51 14.05 -4.96
CA THR A 58 -6.15 13.48 -4.82
C THR A 58 -5.04 14.52 -5.04
N PRO A 59 -5.13 15.43 -6.04
CA PRO A 59 -4.08 16.45 -6.24
C PRO A 59 -3.93 17.40 -5.05
N GLU A 60 -5.05 17.83 -4.45
CA GLU A 60 -5.04 18.72 -3.28
C GLU A 60 -4.52 18.00 -2.03
N TYR A 61 -4.87 16.72 -1.86
CA TYR A 61 -4.31 15.86 -0.82
C TYR A 61 -2.78 15.72 -0.97
N ALA A 62 -2.29 15.41 -2.17
CA ALA A 62 -0.87 15.27 -2.45
C ALA A 62 -0.10 16.59 -2.22
N ALA A 63 -0.66 17.72 -2.66
CA ALA A 63 -0.08 19.03 -2.41
C ALA A 63 -0.01 19.35 -0.91
N THR A 64 -1.10 19.08 -0.16
CA THR A 64 -1.15 19.31 1.29
C THR A 64 -0.10 18.48 2.03
N LEU A 65 0.08 17.21 1.65
CA LEU A 65 1.12 16.35 2.22
C LEU A 65 2.53 16.88 1.93
N HIS A 66 2.78 17.30 0.68
CA HIS A 66 4.08 17.80 0.27
C HIS A 66 4.42 19.12 0.95
N ASP A 67 3.55 20.11 0.82
CA ASP A 67 3.83 21.49 1.20
C ASP A 67 3.88 21.68 2.73
N ARG A 68 2.99 21.01 3.47
CA ARG A 68 2.88 21.20 4.92
C ARG A 68 3.71 20.23 5.73
N TYR A 69 3.93 19.02 5.21
CA TYR A 69 4.52 17.92 5.98
C TYR A 69 5.77 17.34 5.34
N GLY A 70 6.12 17.73 4.10
CA GLY A 70 7.22 17.14 3.35
C GLY A 70 7.01 15.65 3.07
N ILE A 71 5.76 15.20 3.04
CA ILE A 71 5.38 13.80 2.78
C ILE A 71 5.02 13.69 1.30
N GLN A 72 5.57 12.69 0.61
CA GLN A 72 5.21 12.42 -0.79
C GLN A 72 4.00 11.51 -0.88
N HIS A 73 3.12 11.77 -1.86
CA HIS A 73 2.08 10.83 -2.25
C HIS A 73 2.46 10.17 -3.57
N ARG A 74 2.56 8.84 -3.58
CA ARG A 74 2.88 8.06 -4.79
C ARG A 74 1.72 7.15 -5.16
N ALA A 75 1.14 7.36 -6.34
CA ALA A 75 0.26 6.36 -6.95
C ALA A 75 1.11 5.20 -7.50
N VAL A 76 1.03 4.03 -6.86
CA VAL A 76 1.79 2.83 -7.25
C VAL A 76 1.14 2.14 -8.46
N THR A 77 -0.19 2.22 -8.56
CA THR A 77 -0.94 1.75 -9.73
C THR A 77 -2.32 2.42 -9.82
N GLY A 78 -2.87 2.46 -11.02
CA GLY A 78 -4.25 2.87 -11.29
C GLY A 78 -5.24 1.72 -11.15
N CYS A 79 -6.05 1.46 -12.18
CA CYS A 79 -7.13 0.47 -12.15
C CYS A 79 -6.67 -1.00 -12.15
N ILE A 80 -5.42 -1.27 -12.55
CA ILE A 80 -4.88 -2.63 -12.65
C ILE A 80 -4.08 -2.94 -11.38
N VAL A 81 -4.72 -3.60 -10.42
CA VAL A 81 -4.13 -4.07 -9.16
C VAL A 81 -4.11 -5.60 -9.12
N ASN A 82 -3.10 -6.17 -8.47
CA ASN A 82 -3.08 -7.60 -8.11
C ASN A 82 -2.74 -7.75 -6.62
N ASN A 83 -2.92 -8.95 -6.06
CA ASN A 83 -2.68 -9.20 -4.64
C ASN A 83 -1.25 -8.84 -4.20
N TRP A 84 -0.27 -9.06 -5.07
CA TRP A 84 1.11 -8.71 -4.77
C TRP A 84 1.30 -7.19 -4.58
N ILE A 85 0.68 -6.36 -5.44
CA ILE A 85 0.75 -4.90 -5.31
C ILE A 85 0.04 -4.45 -4.04
N LEU A 86 -1.14 -5.01 -3.75
CA LEU A 86 -1.91 -4.68 -2.55
C LEU A 86 -1.10 -5.00 -1.28
N ASP A 87 -0.66 -6.26 -1.13
CA ASP A 87 0.08 -6.71 0.04
C ASP A 87 1.39 -5.93 0.27
N ARG A 88 2.09 -5.60 -0.83
CA ARG A 88 3.30 -4.79 -0.75
C ARG A 88 2.99 -3.35 -0.32
N THR A 89 1.97 -2.74 -0.90
CA THR A 89 1.60 -1.34 -0.64
C THR A 89 1.08 -1.18 0.79
N ASP A 90 0.22 -2.09 1.25
CA ASP A 90 -0.32 -2.08 2.61
C ASP A 90 0.79 -2.28 3.65
N ALA A 91 1.74 -3.18 3.37
CA ALA A 91 2.89 -3.39 4.23
C ALA A 91 3.82 -2.17 4.30
N TYR A 92 4.01 -1.48 3.17
CA TYR A 92 4.75 -0.22 3.12
C TYR A 92 4.06 0.87 3.95
N ASN A 93 2.78 1.12 3.66
CA ASN A 93 2.00 2.17 4.32
C ASN A 93 1.87 1.96 5.82
N ARG A 94 1.69 0.72 6.30
CA ARG A 94 1.65 0.44 7.74
C ARG A 94 2.89 0.97 8.46
N VAL A 95 4.08 0.72 7.91
CA VAL A 95 5.34 1.18 8.50
C VAL A 95 5.49 2.70 8.32
N SER A 96 5.20 3.23 7.13
CA SER A 96 5.33 4.66 6.86
C SER A 96 4.39 5.48 7.75
N ASP A 97 3.11 5.10 7.85
CA ASP A 97 2.10 5.79 8.66
C ASP A 97 2.41 5.74 10.15
N GLU A 98 2.95 4.62 10.67
CA GLU A 98 3.45 4.56 12.04
C GLU A 98 4.59 5.56 12.28
N ARG A 99 5.54 5.67 11.35
CA ARG A 99 6.67 6.61 11.46
C ARG A 99 6.25 8.07 11.28
N ILE A 100 5.33 8.34 10.37
CA ILE A 100 4.73 9.66 10.16
C ILE A 100 3.98 10.08 11.43
N ARG A 101 3.12 9.22 11.98
CA ARG A 101 2.40 9.50 13.23
C ARG A 101 3.36 9.72 14.40
N ALA A 102 4.42 8.93 14.50
CA ALA A 102 5.44 9.13 15.53
C ALA A 102 6.16 10.48 15.39
N LYS A 103 6.44 10.93 14.15
CA LYS A 103 7.10 12.22 13.88
C LYS A 103 6.21 13.42 14.21
N PHE A 104 4.94 13.38 13.83
CA PHE A 104 4.03 14.54 13.93
C PHE A 104 3.12 14.51 15.17
N GLY A 105 3.08 13.39 15.91
CA GLY A 105 2.22 13.22 17.09
C GLY A 105 0.72 13.10 16.79
N ARG A 106 0.33 13.06 15.51
CA ARG A 106 -1.06 12.96 15.04
C ARG A 106 -1.11 12.32 13.65
N ASP A 107 -2.31 12.00 13.18
CA ASP A 107 -2.55 11.34 11.90
C ASP A 107 -2.70 12.36 10.75
N VAL A 108 -1.57 13.01 10.42
CA VAL A 108 -1.52 14.08 9.40
C VAL A 108 -1.95 13.60 8.01
N VAL A 109 -1.78 12.30 7.73
CA VAL A 109 -2.17 11.67 6.46
C VAL A 109 -3.69 11.68 6.32
N ARG A 110 -4.38 11.15 7.33
CA ARG A 110 -5.85 11.14 7.34
C ARG A 110 -6.44 12.54 7.44
N GLU A 111 -5.81 13.43 8.19
CA GLU A 111 -6.25 14.82 8.32
C GLU A 111 -6.15 15.57 6.98
N ALA A 112 -5.04 15.41 6.25
CA ALA A 112 -4.86 16.00 4.92
C ALA A 112 -5.91 15.46 3.92
N ALA A 113 -6.20 14.16 3.94
CA ALA A 113 -7.23 13.57 3.08
C ALA A 113 -8.63 14.16 3.35
N ARG A 114 -9.00 14.30 4.63
CA ARG A 114 -10.28 14.92 5.03
C ARG A 114 -10.37 16.39 4.63
N GLU A 115 -9.29 17.13 4.78
CA GLU A 115 -9.25 18.55 4.40
C GLU A 115 -9.44 18.72 2.88
N ALA A 116 -8.70 17.94 2.08
CA ALA A 116 -8.82 17.95 0.63
C ALA A 116 -10.23 17.56 0.16
N GLU A 117 -10.81 16.52 0.76
CA GLU A 117 -12.19 16.10 0.46
C GLU A 117 -13.20 17.21 0.78
N GLN A 118 -13.11 17.83 1.97
CA GLN A 118 -14.02 18.90 2.36
C GLN A 118 -13.89 20.14 1.47
N ASN A 119 -12.68 20.53 1.10
CA ASN A 119 -12.43 21.67 0.22
C ASN A 119 -12.97 21.43 -1.19
N TRP A 120 -12.78 20.21 -1.71
CA TRP A 120 -13.35 19.81 -2.99
C TRP A 120 -14.88 19.86 -2.96
N GLN A 121 -15.49 19.30 -1.91
CA GLN A 121 -16.95 19.32 -1.72
C GLN A 121 -17.51 20.74 -1.63
N ARG A 122 -16.86 21.64 -0.88
CA ARG A 122 -17.29 23.06 -0.79
C ARG A 122 -17.26 23.74 -2.16
N THR A 123 -16.12 23.61 -2.86
CA THR A 123 -15.92 24.26 -4.17
C THR A 123 -16.92 23.75 -5.21
N HIS A 124 -17.23 22.45 -5.21
CA HIS A 124 -18.13 21.85 -6.21
C HIS A 124 -19.61 21.95 -5.84
N ALA A 125 -19.95 21.98 -4.55
CA ALA A 125 -21.31 22.28 -4.10
C ALA A 125 -21.69 23.75 -4.38
N ASP A 126 -20.73 24.67 -4.35
CA ASP A 126 -20.94 26.06 -4.73
C ASP A 126 -21.01 26.24 -6.25
N ALA A 127 -20.25 25.44 -7.02
CA ALA A 127 -20.35 25.41 -8.48
C ALA A 127 -21.70 24.89 -8.99
N SER A 128 -22.35 23.96 -8.28
CA SER A 128 -23.67 23.44 -8.68
C SER A 128 -24.84 24.38 -8.35
N LYS A 129 -24.61 25.46 -7.59
CA LYS A 129 -25.63 26.44 -7.21
C LYS A 129 -25.63 27.70 -8.08
N ARG A 130 -24.66 27.84 -8.98
CA ARG A 130 -24.57 28.93 -9.96
C ARG A 130 -25.16 28.48 -11.29
#